data_AF-A0A5M3MS95-F1
#
_entry.id   AF-A0A5M3MS95-F1
#
_cell.length_a   1.000
_cell.length_b   1.000
_cell.length_c   1.000
_cell.angle_alpha   90.00
_cell.angle_beta   90.00
_cell.angle_gamma   90.00
#
_symmetry.space_group_name_H-M   'P 1'
#
loop_
_entity.id
_entity.type
_entity.pdbx_description
1 polymer ?
#
loop_
_entity_poly.entity_id
_entity_poly.type
_entity_poly.pdbx_seq_one_letter_code
_entity_poly.pdbx_strand_id
1 'polypeptide(L)'
;VFVAVLAGSVDSHVMRAVRALLDFVMVAQYHSQTTETLTCLRQSLDNFHANKQIFITLNARTQDHFNIPKLHSLLHYLKKILALGLLDGLNTENTEWLHIDFAKKAWRGTNHKDYVFQMARWLQRRESVAWWSVYLDW
;
A
#
# COMPACT_ATOMS: atom_id res chain seq x y z
N VAL A 1 -7.77 9.47 13.85
CA VAL A 1 -9.19 9.04 13.82
C VAL A 1 -9.38 7.66 14.44
N PHE A 2 -8.74 6.59 13.95
CA PHE A 2 -8.97 5.22 14.44
C PHE A 2 -8.70 4.95 15.93
N VAL A 3 -7.60 5.46 16.49
CA VAL A 3 -7.26 5.26 17.92
C VAL A 3 -8.27 5.93 18.86
N ALA A 4 -8.78 7.10 18.48
CA ALA A 4 -9.70 7.88 19.30
C ALA A 4 -11.04 7.15 19.50
N VAL A 5 -11.50 6.39 18.49
CA VAL A 5 -12.74 5.61 18.56
C VAL A 5 -12.67 4.49 19.60
N LEU A 6 -11.46 3.99 19.88
CA LEU A 6 -11.25 2.90 20.84
C LEU A 6 -10.99 3.41 22.26
N ALA A 7 -10.76 4.71 22.45
CA ALA A 7 -10.36 5.27 23.73
C ALA A 7 -11.45 5.04 24.79
N GLY A 8 -11.06 4.45 25.92
CA GLY A 8 -11.98 4.14 27.03
C GLY A 8 -12.97 3.00 26.78
N SER A 9 -12.97 2.38 25.59
CA SER A 9 -13.97 1.38 25.20
C SER A 9 -13.40 -0.04 25.04
N VAL A 10 -12.08 -0.20 25.08
CA VAL A 10 -11.40 -1.50 24.88
C VAL A 10 -10.30 -1.75 25.90
N ASP A 11 -9.89 -3.01 26.01
CA ASP A 11 -8.74 -3.42 26.81
C ASP A 11 -7.46 -2.65 26.41
N SER A 12 -6.63 -2.33 27.40
CA SER A 12 -5.38 -1.58 27.18
C SER A 12 -4.42 -2.26 26.19
N HIS A 13 -4.39 -3.59 26.13
CA HIS A 13 -3.57 -4.35 25.17
C HIS A 13 -4.15 -4.24 23.75
N VAL A 14 -5.48 -4.21 23.59
CA VAL A 14 -6.11 -3.95 22.29
C VAL A 14 -5.68 -2.57 21.79
N MET A 15 -5.79 -1.57 22.66
CA MET A 15 -5.37 -0.20 22.34
C MET A 15 -3.90 -0.15 21.92
N ARG A 16 -3.00 -0.78 22.69
CA ARG A 16 -1.56 -0.84 22.38
C ARG A 16 -1.28 -1.54 21.05
N ALA A 17 -1.92 -2.68 20.78
CA ALA A 17 -1.73 -3.41 19.53
C ALA A 17 -2.19 -2.60 18.32
N VAL A 18 -3.40 -2.00 18.38
CA VAL A 18 -3.92 -1.17 17.30
C VAL A 18 -3.05 0.06 17.08
N ARG A 19 -2.65 0.74 18.16
CA ARG A 19 -1.79 1.91 18.09
C ARG A 19 -0.44 1.57 17.44
N ALA A 20 0.21 0.50 17.91
CA ALA A 20 1.49 0.05 17.39
C ALA A 20 1.43 -0.30 15.90
N LEU A 21 0.34 -0.95 15.45
CA LEU A 21 0.16 -1.24 14.03
C LEU A 21 -0.06 0.04 13.19
N LEU A 22 -0.82 1.00 13.71
CA LEU A 22 -1.01 2.29 13.04
C LEU A 22 0.28 3.11 12.97
N ASP A 23 1.04 3.16 14.07
CA ASP A 23 2.34 3.83 14.10
C ASP A 23 3.29 3.22 13.08
N PHE A 24 3.32 1.88 12.96
CA PHE A 24 4.09 1.20 11.92
C PHE A 24 3.69 1.66 10.51
N VAL A 25 2.39 1.66 10.20
CA VAL A 25 1.88 2.06 8.88
C VAL A 25 2.23 3.51 8.57
N MET A 26 2.02 4.42 9.52
CA MET A 26 2.29 5.84 9.35
C MET A 26 3.77 6.11 9.11
N VAL A 27 4.67 5.50 9.89
CA VAL A 27 6.12 5.69 9.71
C VAL A 27 6.60 5.05 8.42
N ALA A 28 6.06 3.88 8.02
CA ALA A 28 6.40 3.24 6.75
C ALA A 28 6.05 4.11 5.53
N GLN A 29 5.06 4.99 5.65
CA GLN A 29 4.62 5.91 4.59
C GLN A 29 5.44 7.20 4.50
N TYR A 30 6.45 7.41 5.34
CA TYR A 30 7.28 8.61 5.25
C TYR A 30 8.11 8.61 3.96
N HIS A 31 8.12 9.76 3.27
CA HIS A 31 8.88 10.02 2.05
C HIS A 31 10.40 10.11 2.28
N SER A 32 10.84 10.06 3.54
CA SER A 32 12.25 9.97 3.93
C SER A 32 12.36 9.11 5.17
N GLN A 33 13.35 8.22 5.19
CA GLN A 33 13.61 7.31 6.31
C GLN A 33 14.99 7.62 6.88
N THR A 34 15.07 7.76 8.20
CA THR A 34 16.31 7.93 8.95
C THR A 34 16.52 6.73 9.89
N THR A 35 17.68 6.65 10.53
CA THR A 35 17.94 5.60 11.53
C THR A 35 16.93 5.63 12.67
N GLU A 36 16.44 6.82 13.04
CA GLU A 36 15.43 7.02 14.07
C GLU A 36 14.06 6.49 13.61
N THR A 37 13.64 6.76 12.37
CA THR A 37 12.36 6.26 11.85
C THR A 37 12.39 4.74 11.66
N LEU A 38 13.53 4.17 11.26
CA LEU A 38 13.73 2.72 11.18
C LEU A 38 13.65 2.06 12.56
N THR A 39 14.24 2.68 13.57
CA THR A 39 14.11 2.25 14.97
C THR A 39 12.65 2.29 15.42
N CYS A 40 11.93 3.36 15.09
CA CYS A 40 10.51 3.51 15.41
C CYS A 40 9.64 2.45 14.73
N LEU A 41 9.90 2.14 13.45
CA LEU A 41 9.26 1.04 12.72
C LEU A 41 9.46 -0.30 13.42
N ARG A 42 10.70 -0.59 13.83
CA ARG A 42 11.02 -1.84 14.53
C ARG A 42 10.28 -1.93 15.86
N GLN A 43 10.36 -0.89 16.69
CA GLN A 43 9.68 -0.82 17.97
C GLN A 43 8.16 -0.96 17.84
N SER A 44 7.57 -0.32 16.81
CA SER A 44 6.13 -0.42 16.53
C SER A 44 5.74 -1.87 16.20
N LEU A 45 6.54 -2.57 15.41
CA LEU A 45 6.26 -3.98 15.09
C LEU A 45 6.43 -4.91 16.30
N ASP A 46 7.49 -4.69 17.10
CA ASP A 46 7.73 -5.46 18.33
C ASP A 46 6.60 -5.23 19.35
N ASN A 47 6.13 -3.98 19.52
CA ASN A 47 5.00 -3.62 20.36
C ASN A 47 3.69 -4.27 19.88
N PHE A 48 3.45 -4.31 18.57
CA PHE A 48 2.30 -5.04 18.02
C PHE A 48 2.39 -6.53 18.35
N HIS A 49 3.54 -7.16 18.16
CA HIS A 49 3.73 -8.58 18.47
C HIS A 49 3.60 -8.92 19.95
N ALA A 50 4.03 -8.02 20.84
CA ALA A 50 3.87 -8.20 22.28
C ALA A 50 2.38 -8.16 22.73
N ASN A 51 1.51 -7.44 22.01
CA ASN A 51 0.13 -7.22 22.43
C ASN A 51 -0.91 -7.99 21.58
N LYS A 52 -0.58 -8.47 20.38
CA LYS A 52 -1.55 -9.10 19.45
C LYS A 52 -2.30 -10.30 20.02
N GLN A 53 -1.75 -11.00 21.00
CA GLN A 53 -2.39 -12.18 21.60
C GLN A 53 -3.77 -11.86 22.20
N ILE A 54 -3.99 -10.61 22.61
CA ILE A 54 -5.27 -10.17 23.18
C ILE A 54 -6.46 -10.42 22.25
N PHE A 55 -6.28 -10.35 20.92
CA PHE A 55 -7.38 -10.60 19.99
C PHE A 55 -7.80 -12.07 19.95
N ILE A 56 -6.89 -12.99 20.28
CA ILE A 56 -7.23 -14.42 20.43
C ILE A 56 -7.90 -14.62 21.78
N THR A 57 -7.35 -14.03 22.87
CA THR A 57 -7.92 -14.13 24.22
C THR A 57 -9.37 -13.63 24.28
N LEU A 58 -9.68 -12.55 23.55
CA LEU A 58 -11.02 -11.97 23.47
C LEU A 58 -11.93 -12.68 22.44
N ASN A 59 -11.48 -13.78 21.83
CA ASN A 59 -12.17 -14.48 20.74
C ASN A 59 -12.54 -13.58 19.55
N ALA A 60 -11.82 -12.46 19.36
CA ALA A 60 -11.97 -11.58 18.20
C ALA A 60 -11.38 -12.20 16.91
N ARG A 61 -10.67 -13.33 17.05
CA ARG A 61 -10.12 -14.14 15.97
C ARG A 61 -10.40 -15.62 16.23
N THR A 62 -10.80 -16.34 15.18
CA THR A 62 -11.12 -17.77 15.27
C THR A 62 -9.89 -18.67 15.24
N GLN A 63 -8.81 -18.27 14.57
CA GLN A 63 -7.53 -18.98 14.58
C GLN A 63 -6.68 -18.56 15.79
N ASP A 64 -5.93 -19.52 16.33
CA ASP A 64 -4.98 -19.36 17.44
C ASP A 64 -3.63 -18.72 17.02
N HIS A 65 -3.51 -18.30 15.76
CA HIS A 65 -2.27 -17.77 15.21
C HIS A 65 -2.48 -16.52 14.33
N PHE A 66 -1.42 -15.74 14.15
CA PHE A 66 -1.37 -14.54 13.29
C PHE A 66 -0.64 -14.76 11.95
N ASN A 67 -0.65 -15.98 11.41
CA ASN A 67 -0.10 -16.32 10.09
C ASN A 67 -0.94 -15.74 8.94
N ILE A 68 -1.09 -14.42 8.92
CA ILE A 68 -1.74 -13.67 7.85
C ILE A 68 -0.62 -13.15 6.94
N PRO A 69 -0.62 -13.45 5.62
CA PRO A 69 0.44 -13.01 4.71
C PRO A 69 0.74 -11.51 4.80
N LYS A 70 -0.31 -10.67 4.92
CA LYS A 70 -0.18 -9.21 5.08
C LYS A 70 0.47 -8.76 6.40
N LEU A 71 0.34 -9.53 7.48
CA LEU A 71 1.04 -9.22 8.73
C LEU A 71 2.48 -9.75 8.69
N HIS A 72 2.68 -10.92 8.08
CA HIS A 72 4.01 -11.49 7.88
C HIS A 72 4.87 -10.59 6.99
N SER A 73 4.29 -9.95 5.96
CA SER A 73 5.03 -9.05 5.07
C SER A 73 5.66 -7.88 5.82
N LEU A 74 5.07 -7.40 6.93
CA LEU A 74 5.60 -6.29 7.73
C LEU A 74 7.01 -6.58 8.28
N LEU A 75 7.35 -7.86 8.54
CA LEU A 75 8.69 -8.26 8.99
C LEU A 75 9.77 -7.98 7.94
N HIS A 76 9.39 -7.91 6.67
CA HIS A 76 10.32 -7.69 5.55
C HIS A 76 10.49 -6.21 5.20
N TYR A 77 9.63 -5.32 5.70
CA TYR A 77 9.67 -3.89 5.34
C TYR A 77 11.01 -3.26 5.70
N LEU A 78 11.53 -3.52 6.90
CA LEU A 78 12.79 -2.90 7.35
C LEU A 78 13.98 -3.31 6.45
N LYS A 79 14.05 -4.60 6.08
CA LYS A 79 15.06 -5.10 5.12
C LYS A 79 14.88 -4.49 3.73
N LYS A 80 13.64 -4.33 3.28
CA LYS A 80 13.33 -3.75 1.97
C LYS A 80 13.65 -2.26 1.91
N ILE A 81 13.35 -1.50 2.97
CA ILE A 81 13.69 -0.07 3.07
C ILE A 81 15.21 0.11 3.03
N LEU A 82 15.96 -0.71 3.78
CA LEU A 82 17.43 -0.64 3.75
C LEU A 82 18.02 -1.02 2.38
N ALA A 83 17.39 -1.96 1.66
CA ALA A 83 17.91 -2.46 0.38
C ALA A 83 17.49 -1.60 -0.83
N LEU A 84 16.28 -1.02 -0.81
CA LEU A 84 15.66 -0.35 -1.95
C LEU A 84 15.44 1.16 -1.70
N GLY A 85 15.70 1.64 -0.49
CA GLY A 85 15.43 3.01 -0.08
C GLY A 85 13.96 3.19 0.29
N LEU A 86 13.28 4.09 -0.41
CA LEU A 86 11.89 4.42 -0.12
C LEU A 86 10.94 3.33 -0.61
N LEU A 87 9.84 3.15 0.12
CA LEU A 87 8.74 2.29 -0.34
C LEU A 87 7.90 2.95 -1.43
N ASP A 88 8.02 4.27 -1.55
CA ASP A 88 7.37 5.04 -2.60
C ASP A 88 7.93 4.61 -3.97
N GLY A 89 7.02 4.30 -4.90
CA GLY A 89 7.37 3.70 -6.19
C GLY A 89 7.50 2.16 -6.23
N LEU A 90 7.42 1.46 -5.08
CA LEU A 90 7.34 -0.02 -5.05
C LEU A 90 5.89 -0.54 -5.00
N ASN A 91 4.91 0.35 -4.96
CA ASN A 91 3.49 -0.01 -4.99
C ASN A 91 3.00 -0.22 -6.44
N THR A 92 1.81 -0.80 -6.57
CA THR A 92 1.16 -1.03 -7.86
C THR A 92 0.17 0.09 -8.22
N GLU A 93 0.17 1.20 -7.49
CA GLU A 93 -0.78 2.29 -7.74
C GLU A 93 -0.50 2.90 -9.10
N ASN A 94 0.76 3.20 -9.41
CA ASN A 94 1.16 3.75 -10.70
C ASN A 94 0.73 2.84 -11.87
N THR A 95 0.95 1.53 -11.74
CA THR A 95 0.56 0.58 -12.80
C THR A 95 -0.96 0.43 -12.91
N GLU A 96 -1.71 0.48 -11.81
CA GLU A 96 -3.18 0.46 -11.85
C GLU A 96 -3.75 1.75 -12.46
N TRP A 97 -3.16 2.92 -12.18
CA TRP A 97 -3.50 4.18 -12.84
C TRP A 97 -3.27 4.10 -14.34
N LEU A 98 -2.09 3.64 -14.78
CA LEU A 98 -1.81 3.42 -16.19
C LEU A 98 -2.75 2.38 -16.81
N HIS A 99 -3.14 1.34 -16.07
CA HIS A 99 -4.10 0.34 -16.55
C HIS A 99 -5.50 0.94 -16.77
N ILE A 100 -5.94 1.92 -15.97
CA ILE A 100 -7.17 2.68 -16.23
C ILE A 100 -7.06 3.43 -17.57
N ASP A 101 -5.97 4.16 -17.76
CA ASP A 101 -5.82 5.04 -18.92
C ASP A 101 -5.52 4.30 -20.22
N PHE A 102 -4.70 3.26 -20.15
CA PHE A 102 -4.20 2.55 -21.32
C PHE A 102 -4.97 1.28 -21.65
N ALA A 103 -5.55 0.60 -20.65
CA ALA A 103 -6.34 -0.59 -20.90
C ALA A 103 -7.83 -0.30 -20.84
N LYS A 104 -8.36 0.21 -19.70
CA LYS A 104 -9.82 0.34 -19.51
C LYS A 104 -10.44 1.37 -20.47
N LYS A 105 -9.82 2.55 -20.65
CA LYS A 105 -10.31 3.56 -21.60
C LYS A 105 -10.16 3.10 -23.05
N ALA A 106 -9.06 2.45 -23.41
CA ALA A 106 -8.84 1.92 -24.74
C ALA A 106 -9.86 0.84 -25.08
N TRP A 107 -10.08 -0.12 -24.17
CA TRP A 107 -11.07 -1.19 -24.31
C TRP A 107 -12.47 -0.64 -24.62
N ARG A 108 -12.94 0.32 -23.82
CA ARG A 108 -14.24 0.98 -24.00
C ARG A 108 -14.39 1.69 -25.36
N GLY A 109 -13.28 2.08 -25.98
CA GLY A 109 -13.27 2.71 -27.30
C GLY A 109 -13.22 1.72 -28.47
N THR A 110 -13.19 0.41 -28.21
CA THR A 110 -13.18 -0.63 -29.26
C THR A 110 -14.58 -1.17 -29.52
N ASN A 111 -14.73 -1.93 -30.60
CA ASN A 111 -15.94 -2.73 -30.86
C ASN A 111 -15.90 -4.12 -30.18
N HIS A 112 -14.92 -4.38 -29.31
CA HIS A 112 -14.64 -5.64 -28.61
C HIS A 112 -14.31 -6.87 -29.49
N LYS A 113 -14.10 -6.71 -30.81
CA LYS A 113 -13.62 -7.77 -31.71
C LYS A 113 -12.16 -7.53 -32.09
N ASP A 114 -11.28 -8.52 -31.98
CA ASP A 114 -9.84 -8.34 -32.24
C ASP A 114 -9.25 -7.11 -31.51
N TYR A 115 -9.72 -6.91 -30.28
CA TYR A 115 -9.61 -5.67 -29.51
C TYR A 115 -8.17 -5.27 -29.22
N VAL A 116 -7.23 -6.21 -29.15
CA VAL A 116 -5.81 -5.93 -28.87
C VAL A 116 -5.23 -4.99 -29.92
N PHE A 117 -5.49 -5.27 -31.21
CA PHE A 117 -5.05 -4.39 -32.31
C PHE A 117 -5.70 -3.01 -32.24
N GLN A 118 -6.99 -2.96 -31.88
CA GLN A 118 -7.72 -1.70 -31.76
C GLN A 118 -7.21 -0.87 -30.59
N MET A 119 -6.94 -1.49 -29.43
CA MET A 119 -6.38 -0.83 -28.26
C MET A 119 -4.97 -0.30 -28.54
N ALA A 120 -4.12 -1.10 -29.19
CA ALA A 120 -2.79 -0.65 -29.60
C ALA A 120 -2.86 0.55 -30.54
N ARG A 121 -3.74 0.51 -31.55
CA ARG A 121 -3.95 1.64 -32.47
C ARG A 121 -4.55 2.86 -31.78
N TRP A 122 -5.43 2.66 -30.81
CA TRP A 122 -6.02 3.72 -29.99
C TRP A 122 -4.95 4.44 -29.16
N LEU A 123 -4.04 3.69 -28.54
CA LEU A 123 -2.90 4.24 -27.79
C LEU A 123 -1.97 5.04 -28.70
N GLN A 124 -1.54 4.47 -29.82
CA GLN A 124 -0.65 5.12 -30.78
C GLN A 124 -1.20 6.49 -31.24
N ARG A 125 -2.51 6.57 -31.51
CA ARG A 125 -3.17 7.83 -31.90
C ARG A 125 -3.13 8.88 -30.79
N ARG A 126 -3.39 8.48 -29.53
CA ARG A 126 -3.35 9.43 -28.40
C ARG A 126 -1.94 9.94 -28.14
N GLU A 127 -0.96 9.05 -28.20
CA GLU A 127 0.45 9.44 -28.06
C GLU A 127 0.83 10.43 -29.17
N SER A 128 0.51 10.13 -30.44
CA SER A 128 0.80 11.04 -31.57
C SER A 128 0.21 12.44 -31.37
N VAL A 129 -1.03 12.53 -30.88
CA VAL A 129 -1.69 13.82 -30.59
C VAL A 129 -1.00 14.53 -29.41
N ALA A 130 -0.64 13.81 -28.35
CA ALA A 130 0.07 14.38 -27.20
C ALA A 130 1.44 14.93 -27.60
N TRP A 131 2.22 14.18 -28.37
CA TRP A 131 3.50 14.62 -28.93
C TRP A 131 3.34 15.88 -29.79
N TRP A 132 2.32 15.91 -30.66
CA TRP A 132 2.05 17.06 -31.50
C TRP A 132 1.66 18.30 -30.68
N SER A 133 0.86 18.14 -29.63
CA SER A 133 0.52 19.23 -28.71
C SER A 133 1.76 19.84 -28.06
N VAL A 134 2.66 18.99 -27.54
CA VAL A 134 3.91 19.44 -26.92
C VAL A 134 4.80 20.19 -27.92
N TYR A 135 4.84 19.74 -29.19
CA TYR A 135 5.58 20.43 -30.25
C TYR A 135 5.02 21.82 -30.57
N LEU A 136 3.70 22.00 -30.54
CA LEU A 136 3.06 23.30 -30.79
C LEU A 136 3.24 24.30 -29.64
N ASP A 137 3.42 23.81 -28.42
CA ASP A 137 3.61 24.63 -27.21
C ASP A 137 5.07 25.10 -27.00
N TRP A 138 6.01 24.61 -27.81
CA TRP A 138 7.45 24.94 -27.76
C TRP A 138 7.82 26.05 -28.74
#